data_AF-A0A3R6M5X3-F1
#
_entry.id   AF-A0A3R6M5X3-F1
#
_cell.length_a   1.000
_cell.length_b   1.000
_cell.length_c   1.000
_cell.angle_alpha   90.00
_cell.angle_beta   90.00
_cell.angle_gamma   90.00
#
_symmetry.space_group_name_H-M   'P 1'
#
loop_
_entity.id
_entity.type
_entity.pdbx_description
1 polymer ?
#
loop_
_entity_poly.entity_id
_entity_poly.type
_entity_poly.pdbx_seq_one_letter_code
_entity_poly.pdbx_strand_id
1 'polypeptide(L)'
;MGKISEELQMIDSLLMEFHERIQSGRCLTNKQQNTMMLNFLHQIANKDEPISKTEACEYVQVSRATFDRLVKEGRLPKGRKRKGWTELVWYEKDLDKYIDKLI
;
A
#
# COMPACT_ATOMS: atom_id res chain seq x y z
N MET A 1 -7.91 14.01 20.27
CA MET A 1 -7.02 13.82 19.11
C MET A 1 -6.05 12.72 19.48
N GLY A 2 -5.97 11.64 18.69
CA GLY A 2 -5.09 10.51 18.99
C GLY A 2 -3.62 10.96 18.97
N LYS A 3 -2.79 10.41 19.85
CA LYS A 3 -1.35 10.65 19.84
C LYS A 3 -0.79 10.09 18.53
N ILE A 4 -0.25 10.95 17.67
CA ILE A 4 0.45 10.52 16.45
C ILE A 4 1.69 9.74 16.90
N SER A 5 1.97 8.60 16.26
CA SER A 5 3.14 7.79 16.59
C SER A 5 4.43 8.56 16.26
N GLU A 6 5.52 8.24 16.97
CA GLU A 6 6.82 8.89 16.73
C GLU A 6 7.30 8.64 15.30
N GLU A 7 7.02 7.46 14.74
CA GLU A 7 7.34 7.09 13.37
C GLU A 7 6.62 7.99 12.36
N LEU A 8 5.33 8.27 12.58
CA LEU A 8 4.57 9.16 11.69
C LEU A 8 5.08 10.61 11.75
N GLN A 9 5.54 11.08 12.91
CA GLN A 9 6.15 12.40 13.04
C GLN A 9 7.49 12.49 12.31
N MET A 10 8.30 11.42 12.36
CA MET A 10 9.56 11.35 11.62
C MET A 10 9.33 11.32 10.10
N ILE A 11 8.34 10.54 9.66
CA ILE A 11 7.95 10.47 8.24
C ILE A 11 7.48 11.85 7.76
N ASP A 12 6.62 12.53 8.52
CA ASP A 12 6.12 13.88 8.18
C ASP A 12 7.27 14.88 8.02
N SER A 13 8.21 14.89 8.97
CA SER A 13 9.40 15.77 8.93
C SER A 13 10.25 15.53 7.67
N LEU A 14 10.48 14.27 7.31
CA LEU A 14 11.22 13.90 6.10
C LEU A 14 10.48 14.33 4.83
N LEU A 15 9.17 14.13 4.76
CA LEU A 15 8.36 14.54 3.60
C LEU A 15 8.40 16.06 3.40
N MET A 16 8.33 16.84 4.48
CA MET A 16 8.46 18.30 4.43
C MET A 16 9.83 18.75 3.95
N GLU A 17 10.91 18.12 4.44
CA GLU A 17 12.25 18.40 3.96
C GLU A 17 12.41 18.07 2.47
N PHE A 18 11.89 16.93 2.02
CA PHE A 18 11.91 16.56 0.60
C PHE A 18 11.12 17.56 -0.24
N HIS A 19 9.96 18.02 0.25
CA HIS A 19 9.17 19.04 -0.42
C HIS A 19 10.00 20.32 -0.64
N GLU A 20 10.66 20.83 0.40
CA GLU A 20 11.50 22.02 0.31
C GLU A 20 12.68 21.83 -0.63
N ARG A 21 13.35 20.67 -0.57
CA ARG A 21 14.46 20.34 -1.48
C ARG A 21 14.00 20.31 -2.94
N ILE A 22 12.81 19.77 -3.22
CA ILE A 22 12.23 19.75 -4.58
C ILE A 22 11.93 21.17 -5.05
N GLN A 23 11.20 21.96 -4.25
CA GLN A 23 10.83 23.34 -4.62
C GLN A 23 12.05 24.24 -4.82
N SER A 24 13.12 24.03 -4.05
CA SER A 24 14.37 24.79 -4.16
C SER A 24 15.33 24.27 -5.25
N GLY A 25 14.99 23.19 -5.98
CA GLY A 25 15.87 22.57 -6.97
C GLY A 25 17.12 21.89 -6.38
N ARG A 26 17.13 21.67 -5.06
CA ARG A 26 18.22 21.00 -4.32
C ARG A 26 17.94 19.52 -4.07
N CYS A 27 16.91 18.96 -4.68
CA CYS A 27 16.64 17.54 -4.62
C CYS A 27 17.63 16.80 -5.53
N LEU A 28 18.72 16.32 -4.95
CA LEU A 28 19.82 15.65 -5.66
C LEU A 28 19.58 14.13 -5.81
N THR A 29 18.34 13.72 -6.05
CA THR A 29 18.00 12.31 -6.27
C THR A 29 18.28 11.89 -7.71
N ASN A 30 18.70 10.64 -7.90
CA ASN A 30 18.88 10.06 -9.22
C ASN A 30 17.57 9.43 -9.75
N LYS A 31 17.56 9.03 -11.03
CA LYS A 31 16.38 8.45 -11.68
C LYS A 31 15.85 7.20 -10.96
N GLN A 32 16.73 6.31 -10.50
CA GLN A 32 16.34 5.09 -9.80
C GLN A 32 15.65 5.41 -8.47
N GLN A 33 16.21 6.36 -7.70
CA GLN A 33 15.63 6.83 -6.44
C GLN A 33 14.26 7.48 -6.67
N ASN A 34 14.12 8.29 -7.73
CA ASN A 34 12.83 8.89 -8.08
C ASN A 34 11.77 7.83 -8.43
N THR A 35 12.13 6.81 -9.21
CA THR A 35 11.20 5.70 -9.52
C THR A 35 10.79 4.96 -8.26
N MET A 36 11.73 4.69 -7.36
CA MET A 36 11.46 4.00 -6.10
C MET A 36 10.51 4.81 -5.20
N MET A 37 10.78 6.10 -5.02
CA MET A 37 9.93 7.02 -4.25
C MET A 37 8.52 7.12 -4.86
N LEU A 38 8.43 7.29 -6.18
CA LEU A 38 7.16 7.41 -6.88
C LEU A 38 6.31 6.14 -6.71
N ASN A 39 6.91 4.96 -6.87
CA ASN A 39 6.22 3.68 -6.68
C ASN A 39 5.73 3.52 -5.25
N PHE A 40 6.56 3.83 -4.25
CA PHE A 40 6.19 3.71 -2.84
C PHE A 40 5.06 4.69 -2.46
N LEU A 41 5.15 5.94 -2.90
CA LEU A 41 4.10 6.93 -2.68
C LEU A 41 2.80 6.55 -3.38
N HIS A 42 2.87 5.99 -4.60
CA HIS A 42 1.69 5.45 -5.28
C HIS A 42 1.05 4.29 -4.52
N GLN A 43 1.84 3.34 -3.99
CA GLN A 43 1.31 2.25 -3.18
C GLN A 43 0.54 2.78 -1.96
N ILE A 44 1.08 3.80 -1.28
CA ILE A 44 0.41 4.37 -0.11
C ILE A 44 -0.83 5.19 -0.51
N ALA A 45 -0.75 5.98 -1.59
CA ALA A 45 -1.81 6.89 -1.98
C ALA A 45 -2.98 6.19 -2.68
N ASN A 46 -2.72 5.13 -3.45
CA ASN A 46 -3.69 4.51 -4.35
C ASN A 46 -4.22 3.17 -3.82
N LYS A 47 -4.68 3.13 -2.57
CA LYS A 47 -5.32 1.94 -1.97
C LYS A 47 -6.67 1.54 -2.61
N ASP A 48 -7.17 2.38 -3.52
CA ASP A 48 -8.37 2.18 -4.32
C ASP A 48 -8.11 1.48 -5.66
N GLU A 49 -6.86 1.19 -6.01
CA GLU A 49 -6.54 0.48 -7.24
C GLU A 49 -6.71 -1.04 -7.08
N PRO A 50 -7.20 -1.73 -8.13
CA PRO A 50 -7.37 -3.18 -8.08
C PRO A 50 -6.02 -3.88 -8.21
N ILE A 51 -5.71 -4.73 -7.24
CA ILE A 51 -4.52 -5.58 -7.23
C ILE A 51 -4.90 -7.03 -7.57
N SER A 52 -3.97 -7.74 -8.19
CA SER A 52 -4.08 -9.17 -8.48
C SER A 52 -4.07 -10.01 -7.20
N LYS A 53 -4.42 -11.29 -7.31
CA LYS A 53 -4.31 -12.22 -6.19
C LYS A 53 -2.88 -12.35 -5.66
N THR A 54 -1.88 -12.29 -6.54
CA THR A 54 -0.46 -12.41 -6.15
C THR A 54 -0.05 -11.23 -5.29
N GLU A 55 -0.33 -10.00 -5.76
CA GLU A 55 -0.07 -8.77 -5.00
C GLU A 55 -0.86 -8.74 -3.68
N ALA A 56 -2.12 -9.20 -3.68
CA ALA A 56 -2.91 -9.30 -2.46
C ALA A 56 -2.30 -10.26 -1.42
N CYS A 57 -1.69 -11.37 -1.85
CA CYS A 57 -1.00 -12.30 -0.96
C CYS A 57 0.27 -11.69 -0.34
N GLU A 58 1.04 -10.95 -1.16
CA GLU A 58 2.22 -10.22 -0.72
C GLU A 58 1.85 -9.13 0.29
N TYR A 59 0.77 -8.39 0.01
CA TYR A 59 0.27 -7.31 0.85
C TYR A 59 -0.11 -7.78 2.26
N VAL A 60 -0.87 -8.87 2.38
CA VAL A 60 -1.24 -9.45 3.69
C VAL A 60 -0.13 -10.32 4.29
N GLN A 61 0.99 -10.51 3.60
CA GLN A 61 2.14 -11.34 3.99
C GLN A 61 1.77 -12.81 4.29
N VAL A 62 0.98 -13.46 3.43
CA VAL A 62 0.64 -14.90 3.58
C VAL A 62 0.84 -15.68 2.29
N SER A 63 1.03 -16.99 2.39
CA SER A 63 1.10 -17.86 1.20
C SER A 63 -0.24 -17.92 0.46
N ARG A 64 -0.21 -18.18 -0.85
CA ARG A 64 -1.42 -18.26 -1.70
C ARG A 64 -2.46 -19.25 -1.18
N ALA A 65 -2.02 -20.40 -0.66
CA ALA A 65 -2.90 -21.40 -0.05
C ALA A 65 -3.55 -20.89 1.25
N THR A 66 -2.79 -20.17 2.08
CA THR A 66 -3.31 -19.55 3.30
C THR A 66 -4.32 -18.46 2.96
N PHE A 67 -4.04 -17.65 1.95
CA PHE A 67 -4.95 -16.61 1.47
C PHE A 67 -6.30 -17.21 1.04
N ASP A 68 -6.28 -18.27 0.23
CA ASP A 68 -7.51 -18.96 -0.21
C ASP A 68 -8.32 -19.52 0.96
N ARG A 69 -7.64 -20.12 1.93
CA ARG A 69 -8.28 -20.63 3.16
C ARG A 69 -8.93 -19.48 3.93
N LEU A 70 -8.24 -18.36 4.13
CA LEU A 70 -8.77 -17.20 4.85
C LEU A 70 -9.96 -16.56 4.12
N VAL A 71 -9.93 -16.47 2.78
CA VAL A 71 -11.09 -16.00 1.98
C VAL A 71 -12.28 -16.95 2.12
N LYS A 72 -12.04 -18.27 2.08
CA LYS A 72 -13.10 -19.28 2.25
C LYS A 72 -13.73 -19.23 3.64
N GLU A 73 -12.91 -18.99 4.68
CA GLU A 73 -13.34 -18.83 6.07
C GLU A 73 -14.01 -17.47 6.34
N GLY A 74 -14.02 -16.53 5.38
CA GLY A 74 -14.55 -15.18 5.56
C GLY A 74 -13.65 -14.25 6.38
N ARG A 75 -12.40 -14.67 6.64
CA ARG A 75 -11.37 -13.89 7.33
C ARG A 75 -10.59 -12.94 6.41
N LEU A 76 -10.80 -13.04 5.09
CA LEU A 76 -10.37 -12.08 4.08
C LEU A 76 -11.52 -11.84 3.08
N PRO A 77 -11.57 -10.66 2.43
CA PRO A 77 -12.61 -10.36 1.47
C PRO A 77 -12.52 -11.23 0.21
N LYS A 78 -13.67 -11.56 -0.37
CA LYS A 78 -13.73 -12.24 -1.68
C LYS A 78 -13.27 -11.29 -2.78
N GLY A 79 -12.52 -11.83 -3.74
CA GLY A 79 -12.11 -11.10 -4.93
C GLY A 79 -13.32 -10.66 -5.75
N ARG A 80 -13.21 -9.49 -6.39
CA ARG A 80 -14.26 -8.88 -7.21
C ARG A 80 -13.97 -9.12 -8.68
N LYS A 81 -15.00 -9.34 -9.51
CA LYS A 81 -14.85 -9.30 -10.97
C LYS A 81 -14.88 -7.85 -11.44
N ARG A 82 -13.99 -7.51 -12.38
CA ARG A 82 -13.96 -6.21 -13.05
C ARG A 82 -14.16 -6.39 -14.55
N LYS A 83 -14.91 -5.49 -15.18
CA LYS A 83 -15.12 -5.49 -16.63
C LYS A 83 -13.76 -5.36 -17.33
N GLY A 84 -13.48 -6.25 -18.29
CA GLY A 84 -12.21 -6.27 -19.02
C GLY A 84 -11.09 -7.11 -18.38
N TRP A 85 -11.35 -7.74 -17.23
CA TRP A 85 -10.38 -8.61 -16.55
C TRP A 85 -10.93 -10.04 -16.49
N THR A 86 -10.07 -11.02 -16.79
CA THR A 86 -10.40 -12.46 -16.67
C THR A 86 -10.33 -12.91 -15.22
N GLU A 87 -9.36 -12.40 -14.47
CA GLU A 87 -9.10 -12.73 -13.07
C GLU A 87 -9.93 -11.90 -12.07
N LEU A 88 -9.99 -12.38 -10.82
CA LEU A 88 -10.52 -11.62 -9.70
C LEU A 88 -9.46 -10.62 -9.21
N VAL A 89 -9.95 -9.49 -8.68
CA VAL A 89 -9.11 -8.43 -8.11
C VAL A 89 -9.50 -8.14 -6.67
N TRP A 90 -8.54 -7.63 -5.91
CA TRP A 90 -8.69 -7.15 -4.53
C TRP A 90 -8.32 -5.67 -4.45
N TYR A 91 -8.59 -5.05 -3.31
CA TYR A 91 -8.25 -3.65 -3.05
C TYR A 91 -7.59 -3.55 -1.68
N GLU A 92 -6.48 -2.84 -1.59
CA GLU A 92 -5.72 -2.69 -0.34
C GLU A 92 -6.60 -2.12 0.78
N LYS A 93 -7.45 -1.13 0.49
CA LYS A 93 -8.39 -0.56 1.48
C LYS A 93 -9.35 -1.57 2.12
N ASP A 94 -9.67 -2.65 1.40
CA ASP A 94 -10.54 -3.71 1.89
C ASP A 94 -9.73 -4.71 2.72
N LEU A 95 -8.47 -4.96 2.33
CA LEU A 95 -7.53 -5.84 3.04
C LEU A 95 -7.01 -5.21 4.33
N ASP A 96 -6.83 -3.89 4.38
CA ASP A 96 -6.42 -3.08 5.55
C ASP A 96 -7.30 -3.32 6.79
N LYS A 97 -8.53 -3.80 6.60
CA LYS A 97 -9.45 -4.12 7.71
C LYS A 97 -9.10 -5.44 8.41
N TYR A 98 -8.24 -6.25 7.80
CA TYR A 98 -7.91 -7.62 8.21
C TYR A 98 -6.42 -7.82 8.48
N ILE A 99 -5.59 -6.84 8.14
CA ILE A 99 -4.19 -6.77 8.52
C ILE A 99 -4.15 -5.97 9.83
N ASP A 100 -3.40 -6.44 10.82
CA ASP A 100 -3.29 -5.75 12.11
C ASP A 100 -2.93 -4.28 11.87
N LYS A 101 -3.83 -3.39 12.30
CA LYS A 101 -3.50 -1.99 12.43
C LYS A 101 -2.56 -1.90 13.62
N LEU A 102 -1.28 -1.67 13.36
CA LEU A 102 -0.36 -1.14 14.35
C LEU A 102 -0.90 0.25 14.77
N ILE A 103 -1.80 0.26 15.75
CA ILE A 103 -2.19 1.43 16.56
C ILE A 103 -1.57 1.20 17.93
#